data_AF-A0A835INR4-F1
#
_entry.id   AF-A0A835INR4-F1
#
_cell.length_a   1.000
_cell.length_b   1.000
_cell.length_c   1.000
_cell.angle_alpha   90.00
_cell.angle_beta   90.00
_cell.angle_gamma   90.00
#
_symmetry.space_group_name_H-M   'P 1'
#
loop_
_entity.id
_entity.type
_entity.pdbx_description
1 polymer ?
#
loop_
_entity_poly.entity_id
_entity_poly.type
_entity_poly.pdbx_seq_one_letter_code
_entity_poly.pdbx_strand_id
1 'polypeptide(L)'
;MEEKFKAKFGTSFTTELLKNHYRALKKNYNCIKTLLNESGFGWDNEREMVYADHDHVWDDYIKAHPEFNMWRTKSMSGYEDLCIVFGDGGATGKYSRALEEKDVANEKSSTTNAKNLNGEGSQSPILAGGGL
;
A
#
# COMPACT_ATOMS: atom_id res chain seq x y z
N MET A 1 8.08 -30.91 -13.56
CA MET A 1 7.11 -30.25 -14.46
C MET A 1 7.66 -28.93 -15.00
N GLU A 2 8.44 -28.19 -14.21
CA GLU A 2 9.15 -26.98 -14.66
C GLU A 2 10.18 -27.20 -15.79
N GLU A 3 10.98 -28.27 -15.75
CA GLU A 3 12.02 -28.49 -16.78
C GLU A 3 11.46 -28.65 -18.19
N LYS A 4 10.34 -29.37 -18.34
CA LYS A 4 9.70 -29.57 -19.65
C LYS A 4 9.10 -28.27 -20.21
N PHE A 5 8.67 -27.36 -19.35
CA PHE A 5 8.15 -26.06 -19.75
C PHE A 5 9.27 -25.09 -20.12
N LYS A 6 10.33 -25.02 -19.30
CA LYS A 6 11.53 -24.23 -19.58
C LYS A 6 12.26 -24.71 -20.83
N ALA A 7 12.30 -26.03 -21.09
CA ALA A 7 12.89 -26.58 -22.31
C ALA A 7 12.06 -26.29 -23.58
N LYS A 8 10.72 -26.18 -23.48
CA LYS A 8 9.86 -25.90 -24.63
C LYS A 8 9.73 -24.41 -24.96
N PHE A 9 9.74 -23.54 -23.96
CA PHE A 9 9.45 -22.12 -24.14
C PHE A 9 10.64 -21.21 -23.81
N GLY A 10 11.66 -21.71 -23.12
CA GLY A 10 12.79 -20.90 -22.65
C GLY A 10 12.49 -20.20 -21.33
N THR A 11 13.51 -20.08 -20.48
CA THR A 11 13.46 -19.32 -19.22
C THR A 11 13.25 -17.82 -19.46
N SER A 12 13.78 -17.28 -20.57
CA SER A 12 13.58 -15.89 -20.99
C SER A 12 12.11 -15.60 -21.31
N PHE A 13 11.44 -16.45 -22.09
CA PHE A 13 10.02 -16.32 -22.42
C PHE A 13 9.13 -16.32 -21.19
N THR A 14 9.43 -17.18 -20.21
CA THR A 14 8.69 -17.25 -18.94
C THR A 14 8.89 -15.97 -18.12
N THR A 15 10.12 -15.46 -18.07
CA THR A 15 10.45 -14.23 -17.32
C THR A 15 9.85 -12.99 -17.98
N GLU A 16 9.88 -12.92 -19.32
CA GLU A 16 9.32 -11.82 -20.09
C GLU A 16 7.80 -11.79 -20.02
N LEU A 17 7.15 -12.96 -20.10
CA LEU A 17 5.72 -13.11 -19.86
C LEU A 17 5.36 -12.60 -18.47
N LEU A 18 6.08 -13.03 -17.43
CA LEU A 18 5.84 -12.58 -16.06
C LEU A 18 6.01 -11.06 -15.92
N LYS A 19 7.07 -10.49 -16.50
CA LYS A 19 7.28 -9.03 -16.52
C LYS A 19 6.16 -8.29 -17.24
N ASN A 20 5.68 -8.82 -18.36
CA ASN A 20 4.59 -8.22 -19.13
C ASN A 20 3.27 -8.29 -18.36
N HIS A 21 2.97 -9.43 -17.74
CA HIS A 21 1.82 -9.57 -16.84
C HIS A 21 1.89 -8.60 -15.67
N TYR A 22 3.05 -8.51 -15.02
CA TYR A 22 3.28 -7.56 -13.92
C TYR A 22 3.03 -6.11 -14.37
N ARG A 23 3.58 -5.71 -15.53
CA ARG A 23 3.37 -4.37 -16.10
C ARG A 23 1.89 -4.10 -16.40
N ALA A 24 1.18 -5.08 -16.94
CA ALA A 24 -0.25 -4.97 -17.22
C ALA A 24 -1.07 -4.82 -15.93
N LEU A 25 -0.81 -5.65 -14.93
CA LEU A 25 -1.46 -5.57 -13.62
C LEU A 25 -1.19 -4.21 -12.95
N LYS A 26 0.06 -3.76 -12.95
CA LYS A 26 0.44 -2.45 -12.40
C LYS A 26 -0.25 -1.30 -13.12
N LYS A 27 -0.34 -1.35 -14.45
CA LYS A 27 -1.07 -0.34 -15.23
C LYS A 27 -2.54 -0.31 -14.84
N ASN A 28 -3.17 -1.47 -14.77
CA ASN A 28 -4.58 -1.57 -14.42
C ASN A 28 -4.85 -1.08 -12.98
N TYR A 29 -4.00 -1.47 -12.02
CA TYR A 29 -4.04 -0.96 -10.65
C TYR A 29 -3.95 0.57 -10.62
N ASN A 30 -3.01 1.16 -11.36
CA ASN A 30 -2.88 2.62 -11.43
C ASN A 30 -4.11 3.28 -12.02
N CYS A 31 -4.72 2.72 -13.07
CA CYS A 31 -5.96 3.26 -13.63
C CYS A 31 -7.10 3.29 -12.61
N ILE A 32 -7.31 2.18 -11.89
CA ILE A 32 -8.33 2.14 -10.84
C ILE A 32 -7.96 3.10 -9.70
N LYS A 33 -6.71 3.12 -9.25
CA LYS A 33 -6.24 4.05 -8.21
C LYS A 33 -6.50 5.51 -8.59
N THR A 34 -6.29 5.89 -9.85
CA THR A 34 -6.63 7.23 -10.35
C THR A 34 -8.12 7.49 -10.26
N LEU A 35 -8.97 6.56 -10.70
CA LEU A 35 -10.42 6.70 -10.58
C LEU A 35 -10.86 6.85 -9.11
N LEU A 36 -10.34 6.03 -8.20
CA LEU A 36 -10.69 6.09 -6.78
C LEU A 36 -10.16 7.35 -6.06
N ASN A 37 -9.23 8.08 -6.68
CA ASN A 37 -8.75 9.36 -6.16
C ASN A 37 -9.62 10.54 -6.60
N GLU A 38 -10.54 10.32 -7.55
CA GLU A 38 -11.49 11.33 -8.01
C GLU A 38 -12.73 11.36 -7.11
N SER A 39 -13.29 12.56 -6.94
CA SER A 39 -14.50 12.73 -6.13
C SER A 39 -15.70 12.05 -6.78
N GLY A 40 -16.45 11.26 -6.00
CA GLY A 40 -17.67 10.58 -6.45
C GLY A 40 -17.43 9.22 -7.08
N PHE A 41 -16.18 8.73 -7.07
CA PHE A 41 -15.84 7.35 -7.42
C PHE A 41 -15.52 6.53 -6.18
N GLY A 42 -15.88 5.25 -6.24
CA GLY A 42 -15.60 4.28 -5.19
C GLY A 42 -15.34 2.90 -5.77
N TRP A 43 -14.93 1.99 -4.89
CA TRP A 43 -14.71 0.59 -5.24
C TRP A 43 -15.78 -0.29 -4.61
N ASP A 44 -16.47 -1.07 -5.44
CA ASP A 44 -17.47 -2.04 -5.03
C ASP A 44 -16.78 -3.39 -4.84
N ASN A 45 -16.65 -3.82 -3.58
CA ASN A 45 -16.00 -5.09 -3.23
C ASN A 45 -16.83 -6.31 -3.64
N GLU A 46 -18.16 -6.21 -3.68
CA GLU A 46 -19.03 -7.34 -4.04
C GLU A 46 -18.99 -7.61 -5.53
N ARG A 47 -18.93 -6.53 -6.34
CA ARG A 47 -18.87 -6.61 -7.80
C ARG A 47 -17.46 -6.57 -8.37
N GLU A 48 -16.46 -6.32 -7.51
CA GLU A 48 -15.06 -6.11 -7.86
C GLU A 48 -14.90 -5.12 -9.02
N MET A 49 -15.55 -3.96 -8.92
CA MET A 49 -15.56 -2.94 -9.97
C MET A 49 -15.60 -1.51 -9.41
N VAL A 50 -15.25 -0.54 -10.25
CA VAL A 50 -15.40 0.88 -9.92
C VAL A 50 -16.88 1.26 -10.03
N TYR A 51 -17.42 1.84 -8.96
CA TYR A 51 -18.74 2.46 -8.99
C TYR A 51 -18.60 3.97 -8.86
N ALA A 52 -19.62 4.70 -9.29
CA ALA A 52 -19.74 6.13 -9.03
C ALA A 52 -21.03 6.38 -8.25
N ASP A 53 -21.02 7.39 -7.39
CA ASP A 53 -22.18 7.74 -6.56
C ASP A 53 -23.38 8.17 -7.42
N HIS A 54 -23.11 8.76 -8.58
CA HIS A 54 -24.13 9.21 -9.53
C HIS A 54 -23.70 8.95 -10.98
N ASP A 55 -24.67 8.65 -11.86
CA ASP A 55 -24.40 8.35 -13.27
C ASP A 55 -23.69 9.50 -14.02
N HIS A 56 -23.99 10.75 -13.69
CA HIS A 56 -23.39 11.92 -14.33
C HIS A 56 -21.89 12.03 -14.07
N VAL A 57 -21.38 11.49 -12.96
CA VAL A 57 -19.95 11.50 -12.63
C VAL A 57 -19.16 10.69 -13.66
N TRP A 58 -19.65 9.51 -14.04
CA TRP A 58 -19.06 8.72 -15.12
C TRP A 58 -19.12 9.46 -16.45
N ASP A 59 -20.27 10.03 -16.80
CA ASP A 59 -20.45 10.67 -18.10
C ASP A 59 -19.56 11.92 -18.27
N ASP A 60 -19.40 12.73 -17.23
CA ASP A 60 -18.53 13.90 -17.26
C ASP A 60 -17.04 13.51 -17.23
N TYR A 61 -16.68 12.49 -16.45
CA TYR A 61 -15.30 11.98 -16.43
C TYR A 61 -14.91 11.35 -17.76
N ILE A 62 -15.78 10.56 -18.38
CA ILE A 62 -15.54 9.91 -19.68
C ILE A 62 -15.44 10.93 -20.82
N LYS A 63 -16.17 12.06 -20.76
CA LYS A 63 -16.02 13.15 -21.74
C LYS A 63 -14.60 13.72 -21.74
N ALA A 64 -13.97 13.83 -20.57
CA ALA A 64 -12.60 14.29 -20.43
C ALA A 64 -11.57 13.18 -20.69
N HIS A 65 -11.90 11.94 -20.30
CA HIS A 65 -11.00 10.78 -20.31
C HIS A 65 -11.68 9.52 -20.91
N PRO A 66 -11.87 9.48 -22.24
CA PRO A 66 -12.60 8.40 -22.90
C PRO A 66 -11.96 7.02 -22.73
N GLU A 67 -10.66 6.96 -22.42
CA GLU A 67 -9.92 5.72 -22.15
C GLU A 67 -10.41 4.98 -20.90
N PHE A 68 -11.08 5.66 -19.95
CA PHE A 68 -11.59 5.05 -18.73
C PHE A 68 -12.98 4.45 -18.87
N ASN A 69 -13.67 4.65 -20.00
CA ASN A 69 -15.01 4.11 -20.23
C ASN A 69 -15.07 2.57 -20.03
N MET A 70 -13.99 1.86 -20.33
CA MET A 70 -13.94 0.41 -20.10
C MET A 70 -14.11 0.03 -18.62
N TRP A 71 -13.70 0.89 -17.68
CA TRP A 71 -13.75 0.62 -16.25
C TRP A 71 -15.16 0.74 -15.66
N ARG A 72 -16.11 1.31 -16.41
CA ARG A 72 -17.53 1.39 -16.02
C ARG A 72 -18.20 0.02 -15.96
N THR A 73 -17.78 -0.92 -16.82
CA THR A 73 -18.38 -2.26 -16.93
C THR A 73 -17.41 -3.39 -16.62
N LYS A 74 -16.12 -3.09 -16.52
CA LYS A 74 -15.08 -4.07 -16.29
C LYS A 74 -14.94 -4.39 -14.82
N SER A 75 -15.18 -5.65 -14.46
CA SER A 75 -14.73 -6.21 -13.20
C SER A 75 -13.23 -6.52 -13.27
N MET A 76 -12.54 -6.28 -12.16
CA MET A 76 -11.18 -6.74 -11.95
C MET A 76 -11.13 -7.53 -10.65
N SER A 77 -11.07 -8.85 -10.80
CA SER A 77 -10.81 -9.71 -9.66
C SER A 77 -9.42 -9.48 -9.09
N GLY A 78 -9.34 -9.43 -7.76
CA GLY A 78 -8.08 -9.29 -7.04
C GLY A 78 -7.53 -7.86 -6.97
N TYR A 79 -8.32 -6.81 -7.21
CA TYR A 79 -7.88 -5.43 -6.96
C TYR A 79 -7.43 -5.22 -5.51
N GLU A 80 -8.08 -5.87 -4.54
CA GLU A 80 -7.67 -5.85 -3.14
C GLU A 80 -6.27 -6.43 -2.93
N ASP A 81 -5.96 -7.58 -3.55
CA ASP A 81 -4.62 -8.18 -3.51
C ASP A 81 -3.58 -7.26 -4.18
N LEU A 82 -3.96 -6.61 -5.28
CA LEU A 82 -3.11 -5.63 -5.95
C LEU A 82 -2.89 -4.39 -5.07
N CYS A 83 -3.86 -3.99 -4.25
CA CYS A 83 -3.67 -2.94 -3.25
C CYS A 83 -2.67 -3.36 -2.17
N ILE A 84 -2.58 -4.64 -1.81
CA ILE A 84 -1.57 -5.13 -0.87
C ILE A 84 -0.18 -5.16 -1.52
N VAL A 85 -0.08 -5.63 -2.76
CA VAL A 85 1.19 -5.81 -3.48
C VAL A 85 1.77 -4.48 -3.99
N PHE A 86 0.93 -3.59 -4.49
CA PHE A 86 1.33 -2.29 -5.05
C PHE A 86 1.07 -1.11 -4.11
N GLY A 87 0.44 -1.37 -2.97
CA GLY A 87 0.02 -0.36 -2.00
C GLY A 87 1.15 0.53 -1.53
N ASP A 88 1.01 1.80 -1.87
CA ASP A 88 1.72 2.92 -1.27
C ASP A 88 1.15 3.15 0.14
N GLY A 89 1.75 2.53 1.16
CA GLY A 89 1.68 2.93 2.58
C GLY A 89 0.31 3.11 3.26
N GLY A 90 -0.81 2.83 2.59
CA GLY A 90 -2.16 2.87 3.15
C GLY A 90 -2.42 1.63 4.00
N ALA A 91 -1.79 1.58 5.18
CA ALA A 91 -1.99 0.53 6.16
C ALA A 91 -3.43 0.53 6.68
N THR A 92 -4.35 -0.13 5.97
CA THR A 92 -5.53 -0.70 6.61
C THR A 92 -5.05 -1.96 7.34
N GLY A 93 -4.55 -1.76 8.55
CA GLY A 93 -3.83 -2.73 9.37
C GLY A 93 -4.61 -4.01 9.66
N LYS A 94 -4.55 -4.97 8.73
CA LYS A 94 -5.05 -6.34 8.95
C LYS A 94 -4.06 -7.45 8.58
N TYR A 95 -2.93 -7.13 7.94
CA TYR A 95 -1.97 -8.15 7.49
C TYR A 95 -0.49 -7.81 7.75
N SER A 96 -0.17 -7.13 8.86
CA SER A 96 1.21 -7.04 9.35
C SER A 96 1.61 -8.38 10.00
N ARG A 97 1.77 -9.44 9.21
CA ARG A 97 2.50 -10.61 9.71
C ARG A 97 3.98 -10.33 9.54
N ALA A 98 4.60 -9.99 10.66
CA ALA A 98 6.04 -9.86 10.80
C ALA A 98 6.73 -11.07 10.15
N LEU A 99 7.56 -10.82 9.14
CA LEU A 99 8.63 -11.74 8.78
C LEU A 99 9.72 -11.54 9.83
N GLU A 100 9.61 -12.28 10.93
CA GLU A 100 10.77 -12.56 11.77
C GLU A 100 11.67 -13.54 11.02
N GLU A 101 12.68 -13.00 10.34
CA GLU A 101 13.84 -13.79 9.98
C GLU A 101 14.74 -13.88 11.22
N LYS A 102 14.77 -15.07 11.82
CA LYS A 102 15.82 -15.49 12.74
C LYS A 102 17.04 -15.85 11.91
N ASP A 103 18.24 -15.43 12.34
CA ASP A 103 19.45 -16.28 12.40
C ASP A 103 20.61 -15.65 13.21
N VAL A 104 20.75 -16.14 14.45
CA VAL A 104 21.93 -16.62 15.23
C VAL A 104 23.35 -16.03 15.01
N ALA A 105 23.87 -15.43 16.11
CA ALA A 105 25.23 -15.43 16.74
C ALA A 105 26.49 -15.04 15.89
N ASN A 106 27.58 -14.42 16.38
CA ASN A 106 28.25 -14.41 17.68
C ASN A 106 29.38 -13.31 17.72
N GLU A 107 29.48 -12.52 18.81
CA GLU A 107 30.71 -12.11 19.59
C GLU A 107 31.90 -11.36 18.91
N LYS A 108 32.63 -10.36 19.47
CA LYS A 108 32.68 -9.42 20.63
C LYS A 108 33.81 -8.40 20.31
N SER A 109 33.76 -7.20 20.89
CA SER A 109 34.83 -6.58 21.73
C SER A 109 34.43 -5.13 22.03
N SER A 110 34.00 -4.81 23.27
CA SER A 110 34.77 -4.11 24.34
C SER A 110 35.02 -2.63 24.05
N THR A 111 34.92 -1.62 24.93
CA THR A 111 34.54 -1.41 26.34
C THR A 111 34.66 0.11 26.55
N THR A 112 33.79 0.73 27.36
CA THR A 112 34.03 1.72 28.43
C THR A 112 33.01 2.86 28.48
N ASN A 113 32.18 2.80 29.52
CA ASN A 113 31.66 3.85 30.40
C ASN A 113 31.83 5.33 29.99
N ALA A 114 30.76 6.12 30.17
CA ALA A 114 30.67 7.02 31.32
C ALA A 114 29.26 7.60 31.55
N LYS A 115 28.87 7.55 32.83
CA LYS A 115 28.14 8.56 33.64
C LYS A 115 26.70 8.98 33.28
N ASN A 116 25.79 8.30 33.97
CA ASN A 116 24.53 8.81 34.51
C ASN A 116 24.81 9.85 35.62
N LEU A 117 24.04 10.95 35.69
CA LEU A 117 23.67 11.59 36.96
C LEU A 117 22.26 12.20 36.87
N ASN A 118 21.38 11.65 37.72
CA ASN A 118 20.11 12.15 38.27
C ASN A 118 20.06 13.67 38.51
N GLY A 119 18.87 14.28 38.42
CA GLY A 119 18.00 14.56 39.59
C GLY A 119 17.87 16.08 39.69
N GLU A 120 16.84 16.76 40.18
CA GLU A 120 15.72 16.51 41.09
C GLU A 120 14.63 17.53 40.64
N GLY A 121 13.32 17.30 40.75
CA GLY A 121 12.59 17.28 42.00
C GLY A 121 12.01 18.67 42.33
N SER A 122 10.67 18.69 42.48
CA SER A 122 9.91 19.57 43.40
C SER A 122 9.24 20.84 42.85
N GLN A 123 7.91 20.70 42.73
CA GLN A 123 6.85 21.49 43.38
C GLN A 123 6.85 23.03 43.34
N SER A 124 5.67 23.52 42.98
CA SER A 124 5.15 24.90 42.89
C SER A 124 5.34 25.77 44.14
N PRO A 125 5.19 27.10 43.99
CA PRO A 125 4.58 27.91 45.03
C PRO A 125 3.32 28.66 44.56
N ILE A 126 2.47 28.89 45.56
CA ILE A 126 1.13 29.47 45.57
C ILE A 126 1.22 31.00 45.47
N LEU A 127 0.35 31.64 44.68
CA LEU A 127 0.12 33.09 44.75
C LEU A 127 -1.11 33.37 45.61
N ALA A 128 -0.88 33.82 46.85
CA ALA A 128 -1.85 34.51 47.70
C ALA A 128 -1.64 36.04 47.57
N GLY A 129 -2.73 36.82 47.65
CA GLY A 129 -2.81 38.22 47.20
C GLY A 129 -2.50 39.32 48.23
N GLY A 130 -2.89 40.55 47.86
CA GLY A 130 -3.26 41.65 48.77
C GLY A 130 -2.33 42.89 48.83
N GLY A 131 -2.91 44.07 48.60
CA GLY A 131 -2.37 45.42 48.93
C GLY A 131 -1.99 46.23 47.67
N LEU A 132 -2.48 47.44 47.41
CA LEU A 132 -3.05 48.51 48.23
C LEU A 132 -4.23 49.19 47.52
#